data_AF-A0A9E1APN6-F1
#
_entry.id   AF-A0A9E1APN6-F1
#
_cell.length_a   1.000
_cell.length_b   1.000
_cell.length_c   1.000
_cell.angle_alpha   90.00
_cell.angle_beta   90.00
_cell.angle_gamma   90.00
#
_symmetry.space_group_name_H-M   'P 1'
#
loop_
_entity.id
_entity.type
_entity.pdbx_description
1 polymer ?
#
loop_
_entity_poly.entity_id
_entity_poly.type
_entity_poly.pdbx_seq_one_letter_code
_entity_poly.pdbx_strand_id
1 'polypeptide(L)'
;MNENKQEHPIQGMMGTAMQKIREMIDVNTIIGDPITTPDGTVIIPVSKVSFGFGSGGSDWPNKNTAKDLFGGGAGAGISINPLAFLVISNGEVKLLQMSFSSNTADKMVNMVPDVIDKISGLVSGSSKKDAKEKKDKDKE
;
A
#
# COMPACT_ATOMS: atom_id res chain seq x y z
N MET A 1 -22.00 -26.84 -19.29
CA MET A 1 -21.54 -26.91 -17.89
C MET A 1 -21.31 -25.48 -17.45
N ASN A 2 -22.28 -24.88 -16.76
CA ASN A 2 -22.14 -23.51 -16.27
C ASN A 2 -21.60 -23.59 -14.84
N GLU A 3 -20.29 -23.40 -14.70
CA GLU A 3 -19.67 -23.22 -13.39
C GLU A 3 -20.21 -21.93 -12.78
N ASN A 4 -21.02 -22.07 -11.73
CA ASN A 4 -21.34 -21.00 -10.80
C ASN A 4 -20.04 -20.56 -10.14
N LYS A 5 -19.38 -19.57 -10.75
CA LYS A 5 -18.29 -18.83 -10.15
C LYS A 5 -18.88 -18.07 -8.98
N GLN A 6 -18.84 -18.66 -7.78
CA GLN A 6 -19.15 -17.93 -6.55
C GLN A 6 -18.18 -16.76 -6.51
N GLU A 7 -18.71 -15.54 -6.70
CA GLU A 7 -17.92 -14.33 -6.65
C GLU A 7 -17.24 -14.26 -5.29
N HIS A 8 -15.91 -14.32 -5.32
CA HIS A 8 -15.13 -14.29 -4.10
C HIS A 8 -15.30 -12.90 -3.47
N PRO A 9 -15.52 -12.74 -2.15
CA PRO A 9 -15.73 -11.43 -1.53
C PRO A 9 -14.62 -10.39 -1.85
N ILE A 10 -13.40 -10.89 -2.11
CA ILE A 10 -12.25 -10.08 -2.56
C ILE A 10 -12.42 -9.51 -3.98
N GLN A 11 -13.12 -10.20 -4.88
CA GLN A 11 -13.36 -9.69 -6.23
C GLN A 11 -14.19 -8.40 -6.24
N GLY A 12 -15.22 -8.29 -5.40
CA GLY A 12 -16.03 -7.07 -5.26
C GLY A 12 -15.25 -5.88 -4.67
N MET A 13 -14.42 -6.13 -3.65
CA MET A 13 -13.53 -5.11 -3.07
C MET A 13 -12.43 -4.68 -4.05
N MET A 14 -11.82 -5.63 -4.75
CA MET A 14 -10.77 -5.37 -5.74
C MET A 14 -11.33 -4.62 -6.95
N GLY A 15 -12.55 -4.92 -7.39
CA GLY A 15 -13.24 -4.17 -8.44
C GLY A 15 -13.40 -2.69 -8.08
N THR A 16 -13.88 -2.40 -6.87
CA THR A 16 -14.06 -1.03 -6.38
C THR A 16 -12.72 -0.28 -6.25
N ALA A 17 -11.69 -0.94 -5.71
CA ALA A 17 -10.35 -0.38 -5.62
C ALA A 17 -9.77 -0.10 -7.02
N MET A 18 -9.83 -1.04 -7.95
CA MET A 18 -9.34 -0.87 -9.33
C MET A 18 -10.07 0.24 -10.09
N GLN A 19 -11.36 0.40 -9.87
CA GLN A 19 -12.13 1.49 -10.46
C GLN A 19 -11.67 2.86 -9.92
N LYS A 20 -11.49 3.00 -8.59
CA LYS A 20 -10.95 4.22 -7.98
C LYS A 20 -9.53 4.53 -8.45
N ILE A 21 -8.72 3.49 -8.68
CA ILE A 21 -7.38 3.64 -9.23
C ILE A 21 -7.43 4.16 -10.66
N ARG A 22 -8.28 3.59 -11.53
CA ARG A 22 -8.45 4.08 -12.91
C ARG A 22 -8.88 5.54 -12.97
N GLU A 23 -9.76 5.98 -12.07
CA GLU A 23 -10.13 7.39 -11.92
C GLU A 23 -8.94 8.29 -11.51
N MET A 24 -7.94 7.74 -10.81
CA MET A 24 -6.71 8.43 -10.40
C MET A 24 -5.53 8.28 -11.38
N ILE A 25 -5.49 7.23 -12.21
CA ILE A 25 -4.41 6.97 -13.19
C ILE A 25 -4.42 8.03 -14.32
N ASP A 26 -5.55 8.69 -14.57
CA ASP A 26 -5.65 9.76 -15.58
C ASP A 26 -4.85 11.03 -15.19
N VAL A 27 -4.31 11.09 -13.97
CA VAL A 27 -3.57 12.26 -13.45
C VAL A 27 -2.20 11.88 -12.88
N ASN A 28 -1.42 11.08 -13.62
CA ASN A 28 -0.04 10.70 -13.25
C ASN A 28 0.83 11.90 -12.80
N THR A 29 0.48 13.11 -13.22
CA THR A 29 1.04 14.37 -12.72
C THR A 29 -0.08 15.23 -12.13
N ILE A 30 0.04 15.59 -10.85
CA ILE A 30 -0.81 16.58 -10.20
C ILE A 30 -0.17 17.95 -10.41
N ILE A 31 -0.92 18.83 -11.06
CA ILE A 31 -0.66 20.26 -11.06
C ILE A 31 -1.44 20.83 -9.87
N GLY A 32 -0.72 21.34 -8.88
CA GLY A 32 -1.36 21.97 -7.72
C GLY A 32 -1.82 23.39 -8.04
N ASP A 33 -2.59 23.95 -7.12
CA ASP A 33 -3.16 25.28 -7.29
C ASP A 33 -2.07 26.35 -7.45
N PRO A 34 -2.27 27.33 -8.36
CA PRO A 34 -1.33 28.43 -8.51
C PRO A 34 -1.22 29.27 -7.24
N ILE A 35 0.00 29.57 -6.84
CA ILE A 35 0.32 30.46 -5.72
C ILE A 35 0.80 31.77 -6.31
N THR A 36 0.08 32.86 -6.06
CA THR A 36 0.46 34.20 -6.51
C THR A 36 1.12 34.97 -5.37
N THR A 37 2.34 35.45 -5.60
CA THR A 37 3.05 36.32 -4.66
C THR A 37 2.67 37.79 -4.86
N PRO A 38 2.88 38.68 -3.86
CA PRO A 38 2.47 40.09 -3.95
C PRO A 38 3.08 40.90 -5.09
N ASP A 39 4.22 40.47 -5.62
CA ASP A 39 4.91 41.05 -6.78
C ASP A 39 4.34 40.56 -8.13
N GLY A 40 3.31 39.72 -8.11
CA GLY A 40 2.64 39.20 -9.31
C GLY A 40 3.28 37.94 -9.90
N THR A 41 4.30 37.36 -9.26
CA THR A 41 4.86 36.06 -9.67
C THR A 41 3.86 34.93 -9.36
N VAL A 42 3.66 34.02 -10.29
CA VAL A 42 2.76 32.85 -10.15
C VAL A 42 3.61 31.58 -10.09
N ILE A 43 3.40 30.78 -9.06
CA ILE A 43 4.13 29.54 -8.80
C ILE A 43 3.15 28.38 -8.88
N ILE A 44 3.39 27.43 -9.77
CA ILE A 44 2.54 26.25 -9.97
C ILE A 44 3.36 25.01 -9.59
N PRO A 45 3.03 24.34 -8.47
CA PRO A 45 3.72 23.12 -8.06
C PRO A 45 3.31 21.92 -8.94
N VAL A 46 4.29 21.12 -9.35
CA VAL A 46 4.10 19.94 -10.19
C VAL A 46 4.61 18.71 -9.45
N SER A 47 3.75 17.74 -9.18
CA SER A 47 4.08 16.51 -8.47
C SER A 47 3.70 15.26 -9.25
N LYS A 48 4.53 14.22 -9.21
CA LYS A 48 4.17 12.88 -9.67
C LYS A 48 3.48 12.13 -8.55
N VAL A 49 2.35 11.50 -8.85
CA VAL A 49 1.68 10.62 -7.89
C VAL A 49 1.68 9.19 -8.40
N SER A 50 2.05 8.27 -7.52
CA SER A 50 2.08 6.84 -7.80
C SER A 50 1.20 6.13 -6.79
N PHE A 51 0.34 5.24 -7.26
CA PHE A 51 -0.53 4.45 -6.41
C PHE A 51 -0.18 2.97 -6.59
N GLY A 52 -0.11 2.24 -5.49
CA GLY A 52 0.19 0.82 -5.47
C GLY A 52 -0.83 0.06 -4.63
N PHE A 53 -1.30 -1.07 -5.13
CA PHE A 53 -2.30 -1.89 -4.45
C PHE A 53 -1.89 -3.34 -4.54
N GLY A 54 -2.07 -4.06 -3.45
CA GLY A 54 -1.77 -5.48 -3.38
C GLY A 54 -2.81 -6.18 -2.53
N SER A 55 -3.17 -7.39 -2.92
CA SER A 55 -4.02 -8.25 -2.11
C SER A 55 -3.52 -9.69 -2.22
N GLY A 56 -3.72 -10.46 -1.17
CA GLY A 56 -3.40 -11.88 -1.14
C GLY A 56 -4.26 -12.61 -0.13
N GLY A 57 -4.47 -13.90 -0.33
CA GLY A 57 -5.20 -14.74 0.60
C GLY A 57 -5.08 -16.21 0.21
N SER A 58 -5.49 -17.07 1.14
CA SER A 58 -5.45 -18.51 1.00
C SER A 58 -6.69 -19.14 1.63
N ASP A 59 -7.18 -20.18 1.00
CA ASP A 59 -8.21 -21.05 1.57
C ASP A 59 -7.55 -22.13 2.45
N TRP A 60 -8.16 -22.39 3.60
CA TRP A 60 -7.79 -23.47 4.50
C TRP A 60 -8.93 -24.47 4.63
N PRO A 61 -8.66 -25.78 4.46
CA PRO A 61 -9.67 -26.81 4.61
C PRO A 61 -10.21 -26.84 6.05
N ASN A 62 -11.53 -26.76 6.20
CA ASN A 62 -12.17 -26.90 7.50
C ASN A 62 -12.74 -28.32 7.66
N LYS A 63 -12.21 -29.10 8.61
CA LYS A 63 -12.70 -30.46 8.87
C LYS A 63 -14.11 -30.51 9.48
N ASN A 64 -14.63 -29.40 10.01
CA ASN A 64 -15.90 -29.33 10.72
C ASN A 64 -17.04 -28.72 9.88
N THR A 65 -16.79 -28.27 8.66
CA THR A 65 -17.81 -27.67 7.79
C THR A 65 -17.47 -27.94 6.34
N ALA A 66 -18.46 -28.24 5.49
CA ALA A 66 -18.26 -28.53 4.06
C ALA A 66 -17.79 -27.31 3.22
N LYS A 67 -17.36 -26.22 3.86
CA LYS A 67 -16.93 -24.99 3.22
C LYS A 67 -15.55 -24.61 3.74
N ASP A 68 -14.61 -24.45 2.82
CA ASP A 68 -13.25 -24.00 3.12
C ASP A 68 -13.28 -22.59 3.73
N LEU A 69 -12.35 -22.35 4.65
CA LEU A 69 -12.21 -21.06 5.34
C LEU A 69 -11.21 -20.21 4.57
N PHE A 70 -11.66 -19.06 4.07
CA PHE A 70 -10.78 -18.11 3.42
C PHE A 70 -10.13 -17.16 4.43
N GLY A 71 -8.80 -17.02 4.38
CA GLY A 71 -8.06 -15.98 5.06
C GLY A 71 -7.28 -15.12 4.06
N GLY A 72 -7.49 -13.81 4.07
CA GLY A 72 -6.78 -12.91 3.17
C GLY A 72 -6.71 -11.48 3.66
N GLY A 73 -5.90 -10.68 2.97
CA GLY A 73 -5.67 -9.27 3.26
C GLY A 73 -5.41 -8.48 1.98
N ALA A 74 -5.63 -7.18 2.06
CA ALA A 74 -5.34 -6.23 0.99
C ALA A 74 -4.72 -4.96 1.59
N GLY A 75 -3.99 -4.23 0.76
CA GLY A 75 -3.32 -2.99 1.11
C GLY A 75 -3.22 -2.06 -0.10
N ALA A 76 -3.15 -0.77 0.20
CA ALA A 76 -2.98 0.30 -0.77
C ALA A 76 -1.90 1.27 -0.26
N GLY A 77 -1.17 1.89 -1.18
CA GLY A 77 -0.17 2.90 -0.90
C GLY A 77 -0.24 4.02 -1.93
N ILE A 78 0.02 5.23 -1.47
CA ILE A 78 0.10 6.43 -2.30
C ILE A 78 1.49 7.04 -2.07
N SER A 79 2.17 7.40 -3.14
CA SER A 79 3.45 8.10 -3.09
C SER A 79 3.35 9.38 -3.93
N ILE A 80 3.69 10.51 -3.33
CA ILE A 80 3.71 11.82 -3.98
C ILE A 80 5.15 12.28 -4.05
N ASN A 81 5.65 12.55 -5.25
CA ASN A 81 7.00 13.03 -5.50
C ASN A 81 6.95 14.41 -6.16
N PRO A 82 7.28 15.50 -5.44
CA PRO A 82 7.25 16.84 -6.03
C PRO A 82 8.40 17.01 -7.02
N LEU A 83 8.08 17.18 -8.31
CA LEU A 83 9.08 17.17 -9.37
C LEU A 83 9.68 18.54 -9.62
N ALA A 84 8.84 19.57 -9.63
CA ALA A 84 9.23 20.91 -10.04
C ALA A 84 8.21 21.98 -9.62
N PHE A 85 8.61 23.23 -9.80
CA PHE A 85 7.74 24.40 -9.78
C PHE A 85 7.81 25.10 -11.14
N LEU A 86 6.65 25.37 -11.74
CA LEU A 86 6.54 26.25 -12.89
C LEU A 86 6.31 27.67 -12.37
N VAL A 87 7.27 28.55 -12.62
CA VAL A 87 7.28 29.94 -12.16
C VAL A 87 7.03 30.85 -13.34
N ILE A 88 5.99 31.67 -13.26
CA ILE A 88 5.64 32.68 -14.25
C ILE A 88 5.89 34.04 -13.60
N SER A 89 6.84 34.81 -14.11
CA SER A 89 7.19 36.12 -13.58
C SER A 89 7.54 37.06 -14.73
N ASN A 90 6.97 38.26 -14.75
CA ASN A 90 7.22 39.27 -15.79
C ASN A 90 7.03 38.76 -17.23
N GLY A 91 6.10 37.83 -17.44
CA GLY A 91 5.85 37.21 -18.75
C GLY A 91 6.83 36.10 -19.15
N GLU A 92 7.85 35.83 -18.33
CA GLU A 92 8.75 34.67 -18.50
C GLU A 92 8.22 33.45 -17.74
N VAL A 93 8.39 32.27 -18.35
CA VAL A 93 8.08 30.99 -17.73
C VAL A 93 9.39 30.24 -17.45
N LYS A 94 9.61 29.84 -16.19
CA LYS A 94 10.78 29.09 -15.73
C LYS A 94 10.35 27.82 -15.00
N LEU A 95 10.97 26.69 -15.31
CA LEU A 95 10.77 25.44 -14.59
C LEU A 95 11.92 25.24 -13.60
N LEU A 96 11.62 25.24 -12.31
CA LEU A 96 12.56 24.94 -11.24
C LEU A 96 12.40 23.48 -10.84
N GLN A 97 13.37 22.63 -11.21
CA GLN A 97 13.37 21.21 -10.87
C GLN A 97 13.85 21.01 -9.43
N MET A 98 13.18 20.11 -8.70
CA MET A 98 13.65 19.68 -7.39
C MET A 98 14.71 18.57 -7.56
N SER A 99 15.93 18.83 -7.12
CA SER A 99 16.97 17.82 -7.01
C SER A 99 16.84 17.07 -5.68
N PHE A 100 16.28 15.87 -5.72
CA PHE A 100 16.37 14.96 -4.58
C PHE A 100 17.73 14.29 -4.59
N SER A 101 18.63 14.71 -3.70
CA SER A 101 19.81 13.93 -3.39
C SER A 101 19.37 12.57 -2.81
N SER A 102 19.74 11.52 -3.53
CA SER A 102 19.29 10.14 -3.37
C SER A 102 19.88 9.46 -2.13
N ASN A 103 19.32 9.71 -0.95
CA ASN A 103 19.68 8.97 0.28
C ASN A 103 18.62 7.90 0.68
N THR A 104 17.59 7.68 -0.15
CA THR A 104 16.48 6.78 0.19
C THR A 104 16.83 5.30 0.01
N ALA A 105 17.64 4.96 -1.00
CA ALA A 105 18.08 3.58 -1.24
C ALA A 105 18.93 3.06 -0.06
N ASP A 106 19.88 3.84 0.43
CA ASP A 106 20.72 3.49 1.59
C ASP A 106 19.88 3.32 2.87
N LYS A 107 18.82 4.11 3.04
CA LYS A 107 17.91 3.96 4.20
C LYS A 107 17.07 2.69 4.12
N MET A 108 16.67 2.25 2.93
CA MET A 108 15.85 1.05 2.75
C MET A 108 16.64 -0.23 3.06
N VAL A 109 17.91 -0.30 2.66
CA VAL A 109 18.79 -1.45 2.96
C VAL A 109 18.95 -1.65 4.46
N ASN A 110 19.06 -0.56 5.22
CA ASN A 110 19.19 -0.60 6.68
C ASN A 110 17.89 -0.99 7.42
N MET A 111 16.72 -0.94 6.76
CA MET A 111 15.42 -1.32 7.35
C MET A 111 15.03 -2.79 7.14
N VAL A 112 15.67 -3.48 6.19
CA VAL A 112 15.38 -4.90 5.89
C VAL A 112 15.52 -5.82 7.11
N PRO A 113 16.58 -5.71 7.96
CA PRO A 113 16.76 -6.58 9.12
C PRO A 113 15.60 -6.48 10.12
N ASP A 114 15.21 -5.25 10.49
CA ASP A 114 14.17 -5.00 11.49
C ASP A 114 12.77 -5.47 11.06
N VAL A 115 12.48 -5.46 9.76
CA VAL A 115 11.20 -5.93 9.20
C VAL A 115 11.11 -7.45 9.25
N ILE A 116 12.20 -8.15 8.96
CA ILE A 116 12.25 -9.62 9.02
C ILE A 116 12.03 -10.11 10.46
N ASP A 117 12.67 -9.45 11.44
CA ASP A 117 12.53 -9.81 12.86
C ASP A 117 11.10 -9.62 13.37
N LYS A 118 10.41 -8.54 12.94
CA LYS A 118 8.99 -8.31 13.30
C LYS A 118 8.06 -9.35 12.70
N ILE A 119 8.28 -9.78 11.46
CA ILE A 119 7.47 -10.81 10.81
C ILE A 119 7.71 -12.17 11.48
N SER A 120 8.97 -12.50 11.79
CA SER A 120 9.36 -13.73 12.49
C SER A 120 8.76 -13.81 13.90
N GLY A 121 8.74 -12.70 14.64
CA GLY A 121 8.12 -12.61 15.97
C GLY A 121 6.61 -12.83 15.96
N LEU A 122 5.92 -12.39 14.91
CA LEU A 122 4.48 -12.59 14.74
C LEU A 122 4.14 -14.03 14.34
N VAL A 123 4.95 -14.64 13.45
CA VAL A 123 4.81 -16.06 13.05
C VAL A 123 5.15 -17.03 14.19
N SER A 124 6.17 -16.72 14.99
CA SER A 124 6.55 -17.54 16.14
C SER A 124 5.64 -17.34 17.36
N GLY A 125 4.96 -16.18 17.45
CA GLY A 125 3.97 -15.88 18.49
C GLY A 125 2.67 -16.69 18.39
N SER A 126 2.31 -17.17 17.19
CA SER A 126 1.13 -18.02 16.96
C SER A 126 1.36 -19.51 17.27
N SER A 127 2.59 -19.95 17.50
CA SER A 127 2.93 -21.37 17.75
C SER A 127 3.11 -21.72 19.22
N LYS A 128 2.78 -20.81 20.16
CA LYS A 128 3.07 -20.99 21.59
C LYS A 128 1.87 -20.80 22.52
N LYS A 129 0.68 -21.25 22.09
CA LYS A 129 -0.50 -21.24 22.97
C LYS A 129 -1.33 -22.53 23.06
N ASP A 130 -0.81 -23.67 22.62
CA ASP A 130 -1.47 -24.98 22.84
C ASP A 130 -0.47 -26.05 23.31
N ALA A 131 0.18 -25.83 24.47
CA ALA A 131 0.96 -26.87 25.14
C ALA A 131 1.09 -26.62 26.65
N LYS A 132 -0.03 -26.43 27.36
CA LYS A 132 0.00 -26.48 28.84
C LYS A 132 -1.34 -26.84 29.47
N GLU A 133 -1.91 -28.00 29.12
CA GLU A 133 -2.94 -28.63 29.96
C GLU A 133 -3.03 -30.15 29.69
N LYS A 134 -2.01 -30.89 30.12
CA LYS A 134 -2.10 -32.35 30.33
C LYS A 134 -0.93 -32.86 31.17
N LYS A 135 -0.96 -32.55 32.47
CA LYS A 135 -0.25 -33.30 33.51
C LYS A 135 -1.01 -33.09 34.82
N ASP A 136 -2.01 -33.93 35.05
CA ASP A 136 -2.32 -34.52 36.35
C ASP A 136 -3.60 -35.36 36.21
N LYS A 137 -3.40 -36.67 36.06
CA LYS A 137 -4.28 -37.77 36.47
C LYS A 137 -3.66 -39.07 35.98
N ASP A 138 -2.69 -39.56 36.76
CA ASP A 138 -2.32 -40.96 36.86
C ASP A 138 -1.44 -41.10 38.11
N LYS A 139 -2.10 -41.11 39.26
CA LYS A 139 -1.65 -41.67 40.55
C LYS A 139 -2.83 -41.64 41.49
N GLU A 140 -3.66 -42.69 41.41
CA GLU A 140 -4.09 -43.49 42.57
C GLU A 140 -4.68 -44.82 42.08
#